data_AF-A0A7D5DWL9-F1
#
_entry.id   AF-A0A7D5DWL9-F1
#
_cell.length_a   1.000
_cell.length_b   1.000
_cell.length_c   1.000
_cell.angle_alpha   90.00
_cell.angle_beta   90.00
_cell.angle_gamma   90.00
#
_symmetry.space_group_name_H-M   'P 1'
#
loop_
_entity.id
_entity.type
_entity.pdbx_description
1 polymer ?
#
loop_
_entity_poly.entity_id
_entity_poly.type
_entity_poly.pdbx_seq_one_letter_code
_entity_poly.pdbx_strand_id
1 'polypeptide(L)' 'MKIQFPISYQEFRENYFEKQPLLMKGAIDPQDLLSWKAINEVLPRCDLLSEDAIKVMYKVG' A
#
# COMPACT_ATOMS: atom_id res chain seq x y z
N MET A 1 9.31 9.44 -1.84
CA MET A 1 8.36 8.57 -2.55
C MET A 1 7.20 9.41 -3.04
N LYS A 2 7.06 9.54 -4.36
CA LYS A 2 5.91 10.19 -4.98
C LYS A 2 5.14 9.14 -5.77
N ILE A 3 3.92 8.82 -5.33
CA ILE A 3 3.05 7.92 -6.09
C ILE A 3 2.42 8.74 -7.23
N GLN A 4 2.59 8.27 -8.45
CA GLN A 4 1.97 8.85 -9.63
C GLN A 4 0.67 8.12 -9.92
N PHE A 5 -0.46 8.80 -9.79
CA PHE A 5 -1.75 8.25 -10.17
C PHE A 5 -2.05 8.65 -11.62
N PRO A 6 -2.05 7.70 -12.57
CA PRO A 6 -2.20 8.02 -14.00
C PRO A 6 -3.64 8.34 -14.40
N ILE A 7 -4.59 8.17 -13.48
CA ILE A 7 -6.02 8.43 -13.70
C ILE A 7 -6.51 9.47 -12.69
N SER A 8 -7.60 10.16 -13.04
CA SER A 8 -8.23 11.10 -12.13
C SER A 8 -9.03 10.38 -11.04
N TYR A 9 -9.26 11.06 -9.92
CA TYR A 9 -10.15 10.55 -8.87
C TYR A 9 -11.57 10.28 -9.40
N GLN A 10 -12.09 11.16 -10.26
CA GLN A 10 -13.42 11.00 -10.83
C GLN A 10 -13.50 9.74 -11.69
N GLU A 11 -12.53 9.54 -12.58
CA GLU A 11 -12.43 8.34 -13.41
C GLU A 11 -12.34 7.07 -12.55
N PHE A 12 -11.57 7.10 -11.46
CA PHE A 12 -11.49 5.99 -10.51
C PHE A 12 -12.87 5.64 -9.91
N ARG A 13 -13.59 6.65 -9.42
CA ARG A 13 -14.91 6.47 -8.79
C ARG A 13 -15.96 5.97 -9.76
N GLU A 14 -15.94 6.46 -10.99
CA GLU A 14 -16.92 6.11 -11.99
C GLU A 14 -16.69 4.72 -12.57
N ASN A 15 -15.43 4.31 -12.76
CA ASN A 15 -15.13 3.14 -13.59
C ASN A 15 -14.54 1.94 -12.82
N TYR A 16 -13.99 2.14 -11.62
CA TYR A 16 -13.22 1.10 -10.92
C TYR A 16 -13.68 0.83 -9.50
N PHE A 17 -13.94 1.87 -8.71
CA PHE A 17 -14.34 1.73 -7.31
C PHE A 17 -15.59 0.83 -7.16
N GLU A 18 -15.44 -0.27 -6.42
CA GLU A 18 -16.47 -1.31 -6.19
C GLU A 18 -17.04 -1.98 -7.47
N LYS A 19 -16.41 -1.76 -8.63
CA LYS A 19 -16.88 -2.30 -9.91
C LYS A 19 -15.93 -3.34 -10.47
N GLN A 20 -14.63 -3.01 -10.50
CA GLN A 20 -13.61 -3.89 -11.08
C GLN A 20 -12.21 -3.54 -10.58
N PRO A 21 -11.29 -4.53 -10.60
CA PRO A 21 -9.89 -4.27 -10.25
C PRO A 21 -9.21 -3.32 -11.25
N LEU A 22 -8.23 -2.56 -10.76
CA LEU A 22 -7.43 -1.63 -11.54
C LEU A 22 -5.94 -1.90 -11.33
N LEU A 23 -5.19 -2.10 -12.42
CA LEU A 23 -3.74 -2.18 -12.41
C LEU A 23 -3.14 -0.85 -12.86
N MET A 24 -2.51 -0.09 -11.95
CA MET A 24 -1.82 1.16 -12.27
C MET A 24 -0.35 0.89 -12.59
N LYS A 25 -0.01 0.89 -13.89
CA LYS A 25 1.38 0.74 -14.34
C LYS A 25 2.14 2.06 -14.18
N GLY A 26 3.41 1.97 -13.78
CA GLY A 26 4.27 3.15 -13.65
C GLY A 26 3.92 4.08 -12.49
N ALA A 27 3.13 3.61 -11.52
CA ALA A 27 2.71 4.44 -10.39
C ALA A 27 3.87 4.80 -9.44
N ILE A 28 4.99 4.07 -9.50
CA ILE A 28 6.17 4.29 -8.67
C ILE A 28 7.40 4.21 -9.57
N ASP A 29 8.28 5.20 -9.44
CA ASP A 29 9.60 5.17 -10.09
C ASP A 29 10.51 4.14 -9.40
N PRO A 30 11.30 3.33 -10.13
CA PRO A 30 12.12 2.28 -9.53
C PRO A 30 13.10 2.76 -8.45
N GLN A 31 13.57 4.00 -8.56
CA GLN A 31 14.46 4.64 -7.58
C GLN A 31 13.80 4.90 -6.22
N ASP A 32 12.46 4.99 -6.20
CA ASP A 32 11.67 5.22 -5.00
C ASP A 32 11.26 3.92 -4.29
N LEU A 33 11.62 2.75 -4.87
CA LEU A 33 11.33 1.45 -4.27
C LEU A 33 12.15 1.25 -2.99
N LEU A 34 11.49 0.72 -1.96
CA LEU A 34 12.17 0.32 -0.74
C LEU A 34 13.13 -0.84 -1.04
N SER A 35 14.37 -0.71 -0.58
CA SER A 35 15.34 -1.79 -0.67
C SER A 35 15.22 -2.75 0.52
N TRP A 36 15.49 -4.03 0.30
CA TRP A 36 15.59 -5.02 1.37
C TRP A 36 16.61 -4.63 2.45
N LYS A 37 17.68 -3.92 2.07
CA LYS A 37 18.66 -3.39 3.02
C LYS A 37 18.00 -2.41 3.99
N ALA A 38 17.24 -1.44 3.48
CA ALA A 38 16.52 -0.47 4.31
C ALA A 38 15.49 -1.16 5.22
N ILE A 39 14.80 -2.19 4.70
CA ILE A 39 13.88 -3.01 5.51
C ILE A 39 14.63 -3.65 6.68
N ASN A 40 15.75 -4.32 6.41
CA ASN A 40 16.51 -5.04 7.43
C ASN A 40 17.14 -4.13 8.49
N GLU A 41 17.37 -2.85 8.19
CA GLU A 41 17.85 -1.87 9.17
C GLU A 41 16.75 -1.39 10.12
N VAL A 42 15.49 -1.35 9.63
CA VAL A 42 14.33 -0.85 10.38
C VAL A 42 13.59 -1.96 11.12
N LEU A 43 13.44 -3.12 10.50
CA LEU A 43 12.66 -4.25 11.00
C LEU A 43 13.01 -4.66 12.45
N PRO A 44 14.29 -4.72 12.88
CA PRO A 44 14.65 -5.08 14.25
C PRO A 44 14.23 -4.04 15.31
N ARG A 45 13.89 -2.82 14.87
CA ARG A 45 13.45 -1.72 15.73
C ARG A 45 11.93 -1.61 15.80
N CYS A 46 11.21 -2.43 15.04
CA CYS A 46 9.76 -2.43 15.02
C CYS A 46 9.23 -3.47 16.01
N ASP A 47 8.24 -3.08 16.81
CA ASP A 47 7.37 -4.04 17.48
C ASP A 47 6.46 -4.68 16.43
N LEU A 48 6.88 -5.85 15.94
CA LEU A 48 6.10 -6.60 14.96
C LEU A 48 4.81 -7.07 15.62
N LEU A 49 3.70 -6.47 15.23
CA LEU A 49 2.38 -6.96 15.59
C LEU A 49 2.18 -8.32 14.94
N SER A 50 1.90 -9.34 15.75
CA SER A 50 1.53 -10.65 15.24
C SER A 50 0.24 -10.57 14.43
N GLU A 51 0.05 -11.51 13.51
CA GLU A 51 -1.18 -11.61 12.72
C GLU A 51 -2.43 -11.68 13.61
N ASP A 52 -2.31 -12.33 14.77
CA ASP A 52 -3.38 -12.40 15.77
C ASP A 52 -3.71 -11.04 16.40
N ALA A 53 -2.71 -10.19 16.65
CA ALA A 53 -2.92 -8.83 17.15
C ALA A 53 -3.65 -7.95 16.12
N ILE A 54 -3.40 -8.17 14.82
CA ILE A 54 -4.06 -7.44 13.73
C ILE A 54 -5.55 -7.82 13.62
N LYS A 55 -5.89 -9.12 13.77
CA LYS A 55 -7.28 -9.61 13.67
C LYS A 55 -8.19 -9.05 14.76
N VAL A 56 -7.66 -8.71 15.93
CA VAL A 56 -8.45 -8.10 17.03
C VAL A 56 -8.80 -6.64 16.71
N MET A 57 -7.95 -5.89 16.01
CA MET A 57 -8.21 -4.50 15.64
C MET A 57 -9.33 -4.32 14.60
N TYR A 58 -9.58 -5.33 13.76
CA TYR A 58 -10.72 -5.33 12.82
C TYR A 58 -12.05 -5.72 13.48
N LYS A 59 -12.02 -6.23 14.72
CA LYS A 59 -13.20 -6.48 15.54
C LYS A 59 -13.46 -5.28 16.46
N VAL A 60 -13.69 -4.11 15.89
CA VAL A 60 -14.27 -2.99 16.63
C VAL A 60 -15.64 -2.71 16.02
N GLY A 61 -16.65 -3.06 16.83
CA GLY A 61 -18.07 -2.62 16.85
C GLY A 61 -18.68 -2.02 15.62
#